data_AF-T1XK06-F1
#
_entry.id   AF-T1XK06-F1
#
_cell.length_a   1.000
_cell.length_b   1.000
_cell.length_c   1.000
_cell.angle_alpha   90.00
_cell.angle_beta   90.00
_cell.angle_gamma   90.00
#
_symmetry.space_group_name_H-M   'P 1'
#
loop_
_entity.id
_entity.type
_entity.pdbx_description
1 polymer ?
#
loop_
_entity_poly.entity_id
_entity_poly.type
_entity_poly.pdbx_seq_one_letter_code
_entity_poly.pdbx_strand_id
1 'polypeptide(L)'
;MIAAVHELSPLLGAGAACRALGLPRGVPARQRAQARRAAMVGPMSRRAVRVRPPLAFDALENTLLLDTLNSERFADTAADTSPCTVR
;
A
#
# COMPACT_ATOMS: atom_id res chain seq x y z
N MET A 1 14.03 -5.01 -14.63
CA MET A 1 14.15 -5.02 -13.15
C MET A 1 13.61 -6.28 -12.52
N ILE A 2 12.35 -6.72 -12.74
CA ILE A 2 11.84 -7.92 -12.06
C ILE A 2 12.44 -9.24 -12.60
N ALA A 3 12.80 -9.29 -13.88
CA ALA A 3 13.57 -10.41 -14.45
C ALA A 3 14.88 -10.67 -13.69
N ALA A 4 15.64 -9.61 -13.38
CA ALA A 4 16.87 -9.71 -12.58
C ALA A 4 16.60 -10.23 -11.15
N VAL A 5 15.44 -9.92 -10.55
CA VAL A 5 15.06 -10.52 -9.26
C VAL A 5 14.86 -12.02 -9.41
N HIS A 6 14.28 -12.50 -10.52
CA HIS A 6 14.08 -13.92 -10.76
C HIS A 6 15.39 -14.68 -10.98
N GLU A 7 16.36 -14.07 -11.64
CA GLU A 7 17.71 -14.63 -11.85
C GLU A 7 18.50 -14.72 -10.54
N LEU A 8 18.35 -13.73 -9.65
CA LEU A 8 19.07 -13.68 -8.36
C LEU A 8 18.36 -14.43 -7.23
N SER A 9 17.06 -14.69 -7.36
CA SER A 9 16.25 -15.41 -6.36
C SER A 9 16.78 -16.80 -5.98
N PRO A 10 17.25 -17.68 -6.90
CA PRO A 10 17.78 -18.99 -6.51
C PRO A 10 19.11 -18.90 -5.73
N LEU A 11 19.88 -17.82 -5.90
CA LEU A 11 21.18 -17.63 -5.24
C LEU A 11 21.06 -16.95 -3.88
N LEU A 12 20.18 -15.95 -3.76
CA LEU A 12 20.11 -15.06 -2.59
C LEU A 12 18.78 -15.18 -1.82
N GLY A 13 17.79 -15.84 -2.41
CA GLY A 13 16.41 -15.76 -1.97
C GLY A 13 15.72 -14.47 -2.45
N ALA A 14 14.41 -14.53 -2.65
CA ALA A 14 13.63 -13.44 -3.24
C ALA A 14 13.74 -12.11 -2.47
N GLY A 15 13.80 -12.16 -1.13
CA GLY A 15 13.90 -10.97 -0.30
C GLY A 15 15.25 -10.25 -0.39
N ALA A 16 16.35 -10.99 -0.48
CA ALA A 16 17.68 -10.40 -0.65
C ALA A 16 17.89 -9.92 -2.09
N ALA A 17 17.42 -10.67 -3.09
CA ALA A 17 17.43 -10.23 -4.49
C ALA A 17 16.65 -8.91 -4.68
N CYS A 18 15.48 -8.75 -4.04
CA CYS A 18 14.75 -7.48 -4.07
C CYS A 18 15.56 -6.35 -3.43
N ARG A 19 16.18 -6.58 -2.27
CA ARG A 19 17.02 -5.55 -1.60
C ARG A 19 18.22 -5.14 -2.44
N ALA A 20 18.92 -6.10 -3.04
CA ALA A 20 20.07 -5.85 -3.90
C ALA A 20 19.72 -4.98 -5.13
N LEU A 21 18.48 -5.09 -5.61
CA LEU A 21 17.97 -4.32 -6.75
C LEU A 21 17.19 -3.06 -6.33
N GLY A 22 17.19 -2.69 -5.05
CA GLY A 22 16.48 -1.52 -4.54
C GLY A 22 14.94 -1.63 -4.61
N LEU A 23 14.40 -2.84 -4.72
CA LEU A 23 12.98 -3.10 -4.86
C LEU A 23 12.32 -3.48 -3.52
N PRO A 24 11.05 -3.08 -3.30
CA PRO A 24 10.27 -3.59 -2.19
C PRO A 24 10.13 -5.13 -2.27
N ARG A 25 10.27 -5.80 -1.12
CA ARG A 25 10.26 -7.27 -1.00
C ARG A 25 9.03 -7.95 -1.63
N GLY A 26 7.90 -7.24 -1.70
CA GLY A 26 6.63 -7.74 -2.24
C GLY A 26 6.46 -7.60 -3.76
N VAL A 27 7.41 -7.00 -4.48
CA VAL A 27 7.28 -6.75 -5.93
C VAL A 27 7.08 -8.06 -6.73
N PRO A 28 7.86 -9.14 -6.51
CA PRO A 28 7.69 -10.36 -7.30
C PRO A 28 6.34 -11.05 -7.06
N ALA A 29 5.86 -11.05 -5.81
CA ALA A 29 4.56 -11.62 -5.47
C ALA A 29 3.40 -10.83 -6.12
N ARG A 30 3.47 -9.50 -6.09
CA ARG A 30 2.48 -8.63 -6.75
C ARG A 30 2.46 -8.83 -8.25
N GLN A 31 3.63 -8.95 -8.88
CA GLN A 31 3.70 -9.20 -10.32
C GLN A 31 3.09 -10.56 -10.69
N ARG A 32 3.41 -11.64 -9.96
CA ARG A 32 2.78 -12.95 -10.18
C ARG A 32 1.27 -12.90 -10.03
N ALA A 33 0.77 -12.19 -9.01
CA ALA A 33 -0.67 -12.01 -8.83
C ALA A 33 -1.29 -11.23 -10.00
N GLN A 34 -0.62 -10.20 -10.51
CA GLN A 34 -1.09 -9.44 -11.67
C GLN A 34 -1.09 -10.29 -12.95
N ALA A 35 -0.03 -11.04 -13.21
CA ALA A 35 0.06 -11.95 -14.35
C ALA A 35 -1.02 -13.04 -14.31
N ARG A 36 -1.25 -13.64 -13.15
CA ARG A 36 -2.35 -14.62 -12.95
C ARG A 36 -3.72 -14.02 -13.23
N ARG A 37 -3.99 -12.80 -12.74
CA ARG A 37 -5.25 -12.10 -13.03
C ARG A 37 -5.39 -11.79 -14.51
N ALA A 38 -4.32 -11.31 -15.16
CA ALA A 38 -4.33 -11.01 -16.58
C ALA A 38 -4.57 -12.27 -17.44
N ALA A 39 -4.04 -13.42 -17.03
CA ALA A 39 -4.28 -14.70 -17.70
C ALA A 39 -5.74 -15.18 -17.57
N MET A 40 -6.42 -14.91 -16.45
CA MET A 40 -7.80 -15.34 -16.22
C MET A 40 -8.85 -14.35 -16.75
N VAL A 41 -8.61 -13.05 -16.59
CA VAL A 41 -9.60 -11.97 -16.85
C VAL A 41 -9.28 -11.24 -18.17
N GLY A 42 -8.09 -11.46 -18.75
CA GLY A 42 -7.59 -10.70 -19.89
C GLY A 42 -6.83 -9.44 -19.48
N PRO A 43 -6.32 -8.66 -20.44
CA PRO A 43 -5.56 -7.44 -20.16
C PRO A 43 -6.43 -6.45 -19.39
N MET A 44 -6.08 -6.20 -18.12
CA MET A 44 -6.75 -5.18 -17.32
C MET A 44 -6.40 -3.82 -17.89
N SER A 45 -7.43 -3.04 -18.29
CA SER A 45 -7.24 -1.66 -18.69
C SER A 45 -6.54 -0.87 -17.58
N ARG A 46 -5.70 0.10 -17.97
CA ARG A 46 -5.07 0.99 -17.00
C ARG A 46 -6.18 1.63 -16.17
N ARG A 47 -6.09 1.47 -14.85
CA ARG A 47 -7.12 1.98 -13.94
C ARG A 47 -7.34 3.47 -14.24
N ALA A 48 -8.53 3.80 -14.70
CA ALA A 48 -8.91 5.19 -14.92
C ALA A 48 -8.76 5.97 -13.61
N VAL A 49 -8.46 7.27 -13.73
CA VAL A 49 -8.57 8.18 -12.58
C VAL A 49 -9.99 8.01 -12.03
N ARG A 50 -10.10 7.68 -10.75
CA ARG A 50 -11.42 7.49 -10.14
C ARG A 50 -12.13 8.84 -10.18
N VAL A 51 -13.28 8.89 -10.84
CA VAL A 51 -14.18 10.05 -10.74
C VAL A 51 -14.60 10.19 -9.28
N ARG A 52 -14.74 11.43 -8.81
CA ARG A 52 -15.14 11.72 -7.43
C ARG A 52 -16.50 11.03 -7.16
N PRO A 53 -16.63 10.24 -6.09
CA PRO A 53 -17.89 9.58 -5.75
C PRO A 53 -19.04 10.59 -5.64
N PRO A 54 -20.27 10.23 -6.03
CA PRO A 54 -21.40 11.16 -6.10
C PRO A 54 -21.78 11.76 -4.74
N LEU A 55 -21.46 11.06 -3.65
CA LEU A 55 -21.73 11.48 -2.27
C LEU A 55 -20.43 11.80 -1.50
N ALA A 56 -19.36 12.15 -2.21
CA ALA A 56 -18.14 12.59 -1.55
C ALA A 56 -18.29 14.03 -1.07
N PHE A 57 -17.95 14.28 0.20
CA PHE A 57 -17.91 15.62 0.77
C PHE A 57 -17.17 16.61 -0.12
N ASP A 58 -17.72 17.82 -0.23
CA ASP A 58 -17.03 18.93 -0.86
C ASP A 58 -15.81 19.40 -0.06
N ALA A 59 -15.03 20.31 -0.63
CA ALA A 59 -13.80 20.75 0.00
C ALA A 59 -14.07 21.46 1.34
N LEU A 60 -15.19 22.18 1.46
CA LEU A 60 -15.55 22.90 2.67
C LEU A 60 -16.07 21.94 3.73
N GLU A 61 -16.97 21.03 3.36
CA GLU A 61 -17.48 19.95 4.22
C GLU A 61 -16.34 19.09 4.76
N ASN A 62 -15.37 18.74 3.92
CA ASN A 62 -14.21 17.96 4.35
C ASN A 62 -13.31 18.76 5.31
N THR A 63 -13.13 20.06 5.07
CA THR A 63 -12.37 20.94 5.99
C THR A 63 -13.05 21.03 7.35
N LEU A 64 -14.36 21.24 7.39
CA LEU A 64 -15.15 21.28 8.62
C LEU A 64 -15.13 19.94 9.36
N LEU A 65 -15.23 18.83 8.62
CA LEU A 65 -15.16 17.49 9.18
C LEU A 65 -13.79 17.25 9.83
N LEU A 66 -12.70 17.59 9.13
CA LEU A 66 -11.35 17.42 9.66
C LEU A 66 -11.09 18.30 10.88
N ASP A 67 -11.56 19.54 10.89
CA ASP A 67 -11.47 20.43 12.05
C ASP A 67 -12.23 19.85 13.25
N THR A 68 -13.42 19.31 13.00
CA THR A 68 -14.23 18.64 14.03
C THR A 68 -13.52 17.39 14.57
N LEU A 69 -12.97 16.54 13.70
CA LEU A 69 -12.26 15.32 14.10
C LEU A 69 -10.91 15.59 14.79
N ASN A 70 -10.29 16.74 14.52
CA ASN A 70 -9.06 17.15 15.19
C ASN A 70 -9.33 17.95 16.48
N SER A 71 -10.60 18.20 16.83
CA SER A 71 -10.95 18.86 18.08
C SER A 71 -10.61 17.98 19.29
N GLU A 72 -10.44 18.61 20.45
CA GLU A 72 -10.11 17.93 21.72
C GLU A 72 -11.08 16.80 22.08
N ARG A 73 -12.32 16.84 21.56
CA ARG A 73 -13.32 15.79 21.78
C ARG A 73 -12.92 14.44 21.21
N PHE A 74 -12.12 14.44 20.15
CA PHE A 74 -11.65 13.24 19.43
C PHE A 74 -10.14 13.11 19.45
N ALA A 75 -9.45 13.96 20.22
CA ALA A 75 -8.06 13.74 20.55
C ALA A 75 -8.01 12.42 21.34
N ASP A 76 -7.70 11.33 20.65
CA ASP A 76 -7.33 10.08 21.29
C ASP A 76 -6.23 10.44 22.29
N THR A 77 -6.56 10.43 23.57
CA THR A 77 -5.59 10.17 24.63
C THR A 77 -5.09 8.75 24.38
N ALA A 78 -4.24 8.59 23.36
CA ALA A 78 -3.34 7.47 23.26
C ALA A 78 -2.51 7.57 24.54
N ALA A 79 -2.92 6.79 25.54
CA ALA A 79 -2.19 6.69 26.78
C ALA A 79 -0.72 6.47 26.41
N ASP A 80 0.12 7.30 27.00
CA ASP A 80 1.57 7.21 27.04
C ASP A 80 2.04 5.84 26.56
N THR A 81 2.68 5.78 25.39
CA THR A 81 3.28 4.55 24.90
C THR A 81 4.43 4.19 25.83
N SER A 82 4.12 3.67 27.02
CA SER A 82 5.06 2.91 27.81
C SER A 82 5.55 1.78 26.89
N PRO A 83 6.86 1.59 26.74
CA PRO A 83 7.38 0.57 25.85
C PRO A 83 7.00 -0.79 26.45
N CYS A 84 5.96 -1.41 25.92
CA CYS A 84 5.69 -2.83 26.14
C CYS A 84 6.92 -3.61 25.69
N THR A 85 7.79 -3.92 26.65
CA THR A 85 8.96 -4.76 26.47
C THR A 85 8.45 -6.20 26.43
N VAL A 86 8.33 -6.75 25.24
CA VAL A 86 7.99 -8.17 25.04
C VAL A 86 9.21 -9.00 25.44
N ARG A 87 9.02 -9.90 26.41
CA ARG A 87 10.02 -10.87 26.87
C ARG A 87 9.89 -12.19 26.12
#